data_AF-A0A1V5LVX3-F1
#
_entry.id   AF-A0A1V5LVX3-F1
#
_cell.length_a   1.000
_cell.length_b   1.000
_cell.length_c   1.000
_cell.angle_alpha   90.00
_cell.angle_beta   90.00
_cell.angle_gamma   90.00
#
_symmetry.space_group_name_H-M   'P 1'
#
loop_
_entity.id
_entity.type
_entity.pdbx_description
1 polymer ?
#
loop_
_entity_poly.entity_id
_entity_poly.type
_entity_poly.pdbx_seq_one_letter_code
_entity_poly.pdbx_strand_id
1 'polypeptide(L)'
;MNRPDEIAALINALPRGQRSGTLQIWGDWFGRPLDNIHICTSCYVEQDHLVLFFTEDEQLHVWDPDEVASVGASLIIGAASRVRWEWYRYGEAHIQRNLLYLDYVFTADQIIVKCNGTWKTSHTAVVDADAVVLYGSA
;
A
#
# COMPACT_ATOMS: atom_id res chain seq x y z
N MET A 1 19.86 -1.82 -0.47
CA MET A 1 19.05 -1.03 0.46
C MET A 1 19.17 0.44 0.13
N ASN A 2 18.16 0.95 -0.55
CA ASN A 2 17.94 2.39 -0.67
C ASN A 2 17.46 2.92 0.69
N ARG A 3 17.82 4.15 1.04
CA ARG A 3 17.31 4.73 2.28
C ARG A 3 15.84 5.13 2.11
N PRO A 4 15.00 5.09 3.16
CA PRO A 4 13.60 5.49 3.06
C PRO A 4 13.40 6.88 2.45
N ASP A 5 14.29 7.85 2.74
CA ASP A 5 14.23 9.20 2.19
C ASP A 5 14.48 9.24 0.67
N GLU A 6 15.40 8.41 0.17
CA GLU A 6 15.67 8.27 -1.26
C GLU A 6 14.47 7.64 -1.99
N ILE A 7 13.84 6.65 -1.36
CA ILE A 7 12.63 6.01 -1.89
C ILE A 7 11.47 7.00 -1.95
N ALA A 8 11.23 7.77 -0.87
CA ALA A 8 10.18 8.78 -0.85
C ALA A 8 10.40 9.85 -1.93
N ALA A 9 11.64 10.31 -2.11
CA ALA A 9 11.99 11.25 -3.17
C ALA A 9 11.73 10.67 -4.57
N LEU A 10 12.09 9.39 -4.79
CA LEU A 10 11.84 8.69 -6.05
C LEU A 10 10.33 8.62 -6.35
N ILE A 11 9.52 8.17 -5.39
CA ILE A 11 8.06 8.05 -5.57
C ILE A 11 7.43 9.44 -5.83
N ASN A 12 7.89 10.48 -5.14
CA ASN A 12 7.39 11.84 -5.35
C ASN A 12 7.76 12.42 -6.72
N ALA A 13 8.90 12.01 -7.28
CA ALA A 13 9.34 12.42 -8.61
C ALA A 13 8.57 11.71 -9.74
N LEU A 14 7.92 10.57 -9.45
CA LEU A 14 7.10 9.87 -10.45
C LEU A 14 5.90 10.72 -10.86
N PRO A 15 5.55 10.75 -12.17
CA PRO A 15 4.27 11.24 -12.65
C PRO A 15 3.11 10.64 -11.85
N ARG A 16 2.08 11.45 -11.57
CA ARG A 16 0.91 11.01 -10.79
C ARG A 16 0.31 9.69 -11.29
N GLY A 17 0.26 9.48 -12.61
CA GLY A 17 -0.26 8.25 -13.21
C GLY A 17 0.60 7.00 -12.96
N GLN A 18 1.89 7.13 -12.64
CA GLN A 18 2.80 6.02 -12.37
C GLN A 18 2.93 5.66 -10.89
N ARG A 19 2.32 6.46 -10.01
CA ARG A 19 2.21 6.19 -8.57
C ARG A 19 0.75 6.01 -8.12
N SER A 20 -0.16 5.84 -9.06
CA SER A 20 -1.59 5.68 -8.81
C SER A 20 -2.07 4.41 -9.50
N GLY A 21 -3.05 3.74 -8.91
CA GLY A 21 -3.51 2.48 -9.48
C GLY A 21 -4.36 1.67 -8.53
N THR A 22 -4.65 0.45 -8.95
CA THR A 22 -5.38 -0.52 -8.14
C THR A 22 -4.40 -1.24 -7.21
N LEU A 23 -4.74 -1.37 -5.94
CA LEU A 23 -3.81 -1.82 -4.89
C LEU A 23 -3.84 -3.34 -4.71
N GLN A 24 -2.65 -3.94 -4.76
CA GLN A 24 -2.39 -5.31 -4.35
C GLN A 24 -1.26 -5.31 -3.32
N ILE A 25 -1.41 -6.11 -2.26
CA ILE A 25 -0.42 -6.27 -1.19
C ILE A 25 -0.15 -7.76 -1.05
N TRP A 26 1.07 -8.21 -1.33
CA TRP A 26 1.44 -9.64 -1.27
C TRP A 26 0.45 -10.58 -2.01
N GLY A 27 0.12 -10.21 -3.24
CA GLY A 27 -0.83 -10.95 -4.07
C GLY A 27 -2.30 -10.76 -3.69
N ASP A 28 -2.58 -10.18 -2.51
CA ASP A 28 -3.92 -9.98 -1.99
C ASP A 28 -4.49 -8.63 -2.43
N TRP A 29 -5.64 -8.68 -3.12
CA TRP A 29 -6.27 -7.50 -3.71
C TRP A 29 -7.07 -6.73 -2.67
N PHE A 30 -6.97 -5.39 -2.74
CA PHE A 30 -7.93 -4.51 -2.09
C PHE A 30 -9.11 -4.26 -3.04
N GLY A 31 -10.27 -4.85 -2.71
CA GLY A 31 -11.41 -4.87 -3.63
C GLY A 31 -11.31 -6.00 -4.65
N ARG A 32 -12.00 -5.86 -5.78
CA ARG A 32 -11.84 -6.78 -6.92
C ARG A 32 -10.62 -6.32 -7.73
N PRO A 33 -9.90 -7.25 -8.40
CA PRO A 33 -8.82 -6.87 -9.28
C PRO A 33 -9.27 -5.80 -10.29
N LEU A 34 -8.51 -4.71 -10.36
CA LEU A 34 -8.71 -3.62 -11.31
C LEU A 34 -10.04 -2.83 -11.15
N ASP A 35 -10.69 -2.87 -9.98
CA ASP A 35 -11.99 -2.20 -9.78
C ASP A 35 -11.93 -0.80 -9.15
N ASN A 36 -10.82 -0.44 -8.50
CA ASN A 36 -10.64 0.83 -7.79
C ASN A 36 -9.30 1.47 -8.15
N ILE A 37 -9.27 2.78 -8.39
CA ILE A 37 -8.02 3.52 -8.64
C ILE A 37 -7.74 4.43 -7.46
N HIS A 38 -6.67 4.12 -6.72
CA HIS A 38 -6.16 4.96 -5.65
C HIS A 38 -5.12 5.93 -6.22
N ILE A 39 -5.27 7.22 -5.91
CA ILE A 39 -4.39 8.24 -6.49
C ILE A 39 -3.40 8.76 -5.46
N CYS A 40 -2.13 8.36 -5.56
CA CYS A 40 -1.09 8.83 -4.64
C CYS A 40 -0.78 10.32 -4.87
N THR A 41 -0.98 11.12 -3.83
CA THR A 41 -0.74 12.57 -3.82
C THR A 41 0.69 12.87 -3.38
N SER A 42 1.23 12.12 -2.42
CA SER A 42 2.57 12.34 -1.88
C SER A 42 3.10 11.12 -1.11
N CYS A 43 4.41 11.07 -0.90
CA CYS A 43 5.08 10.05 -0.10
C CYS A 43 6.07 10.71 0.86
N TYR A 44 6.10 10.30 2.12
CA TYR A 44 7.06 10.81 3.11
C TYR A 44 7.62 9.67 3.95
N VAL A 45 8.70 9.96 4.66
CA VAL A 45 9.21 9.09 5.73
C VAL A 45 8.65 9.61 7.04
N GLU A 46 7.99 8.73 7.78
CA GLU A 46 7.57 8.99 9.15
C GLU A 46 8.32 8.03 10.08
N GLN A 47 9.17 8.58 10.94
CA GLN A 47 10.05 7.83 11.83
C GLN A 47 10.95 6.83 11.07
N ASP A 48 10.48 5.61 10.88
CA ASP A 48 11.18 4.44 10.36
C ASP A 48 10.51 3.78 9.14
N HIS A 49 9.42 4.36 8.62
CA HIS A 49 8.66 3.78 7.52
C HIS A 49 8.20 4.80 6.50
N LEU A 50 7.85 4.33 5.30
CA LEU A 50 7.24 5.15 4.27
C LEU A 50 5.75 5.28 4.52
N VAL A 51 5.23 6.49 4.29
CA VAL A 51 3.80 6.78 4.28
C VAL A 51 3.44 7.39 2.93
N LEU A 52 2.66 6.68 2.13
CA LEU A 52 2.08 7.18 0.90
C LEU A 52 0.66 7.67 1.20
N PHE A 53 0.39 8.92 0.86
CA PHE A 53 -0.93 9.54 0.97
C PHE A 53 -1.66 9.46 -0.35
N PHE A 54 -2.96 9.19 -0.29
CA PHE A 54 -3.83 9.08 -1.45
C PHE A 54 -4.98 10.09 -1.37
N THR A 55 -5.69 10.26 -2.47
CA THR A 55 -6.97 11.00 -2.48
C THR A 55 -7.98 10.29 -1.57
N GLU A 56 -8.83 11.04 -0.86
CA GLU A 56 -9.77 10.55 0.16
C GLU A 56 -9.16 10.19 1.53
N ASP A 57 -8.03 10.81 1.88
CA ASP A 57 -7.34 10.63 3.17
C ASP A 57 -6.92 9.18 3.48
N GLU A 58 -6.76 8.36 2.43
CA GLU A 58 -6.25 6.99 2.54
C GLU A 58 -4.72 7.01 2.65
N GLN A 59 -4.16 6.05 3.40
CA GLN A 59 -2.74 5.99 3.71
C GLN A 59 -2.20 4.56 3.57
N LEU A 60 -1.05 4.43 2.90
CA LEU A 60 -0.29 3.19 2.82
C LEU A 60 1.03 3.36 3.56
N HIS A 61 1.17 2.62 4.65
CA HIS A 61 2.38 2.56 5.46
C HIS A 61 3.21 1.34 5.07
N VAL A 62 4.51 1.50 4.84
CA VAL A 62 5.42 0.44 4.40
C VAL A 62 6.70 0.48 5.22
N TRP A 63 6.92 -0.56 6.03
CA TRP A 63 8.10 -0.71 6.90
C TRP A 63 9.19 -1.53 6.20
N ASP A 64 10.44 -1.12 6.42
CA ASP A 64 11.64 -1.70 5.79
C ASP A 64 11.49 -1.94 4.27
N PRO A 65 11.06 -0.92 3.50
CA PRO A 65 10.85 -1.07 2.06
C PRO A 65 12.17 -1.33 1.32
N ASP A 66 12.16 -2.30 0.41
CA ASP A 66 13.26 -2.54 -0.52
C ASP A 66 12.73 -2.89 -1.93
N GLU A 67 13.64 -2.90 -2.91
CA GLU A 67 13.33 -3.29 -4.29
C GLU A 67 12.23 -2.43 -4.95
N VAL A 68 12.31 -1.10 -4.77
CA VAL A 68 11.34 -0.16 -5.32
C VAL A 68 11.62 0.11 -6.80
N ALA A 69 10.60 -0.05 -7.63
CA ALA A 69 10.67 0.18 -9.07
C ALA A 69 9.39 0.79 -9.61
N SER A 70 9.51 1.52 -10.72
CA SER A 70 8.36 1.86 -11.57
C SER A 70 8.50 1.16 -12.90
N VAL A 71 7.50 0.36 -13.27
CA VAL A 71 7.50 -0.45 -14.49
C VAL A 71 6.23 -0.12 -15.27
N GLY A 72 6.37 0.52 -16.42
CA GLY A 72 5.23 1.00 -17.20
C GLY A 72 4.42 2.05 -16.43
N ALA A 73 3.15 1.75 -16.16
CA ALA A 73 2.27 2.59 -15.35
C ALA A 73 2.21 2.15 -13.87
N SER A 74 2.96 1.11 -13.47
CA SER A 74 2.88 0.55 -12.14
C SER A 74 4.00 1.03 -11.23
N LEU A 75 3.69 1.19 -9.94
CA LEU A 75 4.66 1.31 -8.85
C LEU A 75 4.73 -0.03 -8.11
N ILE A 76 5.95 -0.52 -7.89
CA ILE A 76 6.23 -1.79 -7.23
C ILE A 76 7.16 -1.52 -6.05
N ILE A 77 6.85 -2.12 -4.91
CA ILE A 77 7.75 -2.29 -3.76
C ILE A 77 7.88 -3.80 -3.57
N GLY A 78 9.04 -4.36 -3.91
CA GLY A 78 9.23 -5.81 -3.92
C GLY A 78 9.21 -6.41 -2.52
N ALA A 79 9.85 -5.76 -1.54
CA ALA A 79 9.95 -6.28 -0.18
C ALA A 79 9.58 -5.24 0.88
N ALA A 80 9.01 -5.73 1.99
CA ALA A 80 8.72 -4.97 3.20
C ALA A 80 8.61 -5.93 4.40
N SER A 81 8.83 -5.45 5.61
CA SER A 81 8.56 -6.23 6.84
C SER A 81 7.09 -6.15 7.27
N ARG A 82 6.42 -5.06 6.89
CA ARG A 82 5.00 -4.81 7.16
C ARG A 82 4.43 -3.84 6.14
N VAL A 83 3.17 -4.04 5.78
CA VAL A 83 2.38 -3.10 4.99
C VAL A 83 1.05 -2.88 5.67
N ARG A 84 0.65 -1.63 5.85
CA ARG A 84 -0.65 -1.27 6.42
C ARG A 84 -1.37 -0.31 5.50
N TRP A 85 -2.55 -0.72 5.06
CA TRP A 85 -3.47 0.11 4.29
C TRP A 85 -4.57 0.63 5.22
N GLU A 86 -4.75 1.94 5.26
CA GLU A 86 -5.82 2.60 6.02
C GLU A 86 -6.72 3.42 5.10
N TRP A 87 -8.03 3.32 5.31
CA TRP A 87 -9.02 4.08 4.57
C TRP A 87 -10.27 4.33 5.42
N TYR A 88 -11.06 5.33 5.08
CA TYR A 88 -12.37 5.54 5.71
C TYR A 88 -13.46 4.76 4.97
N ARG A 89 -14.47 4.30 5.71
CA ARG A 89 -15.65 3.64 5.12
C ARG A 89 -16.26 4.54 4.03
N TYR A 90 -16.39 4.00 2.80
CA TYR A 90 -16.92 4.75 1.67
C TYR A 90 -18.33 5.31 1.93
N GLY A 91 -18.52 6.58 1.58
CA GLY A 91 -19.78 7.31 1.77
C GLY A 91 -20.01 7.85 3.18
N GLU A 92 -19.05 7.71 4.09
CA GLU A 92 -19.17 8.12 5.49
C GLU A 92 -18.19 9.23 5.87
N ALA A 93 -18.42 9.88 7.00
CA ALA A 93 -17.52 10.94 7.49
C ALA A 93 -16.12 10.38 7.85
N HIS A 94 -15.09 11.19 7.59
CA HIS A 94 -13.68 10.89 7.91
C HIS A 94 -13.42 11.09 9.41
N ILE A 95 -13.93 10.16 10.22
CA ILE A 95 -13.79 10.14 11.67
C ILE A 95 -13.25 8.79 12.13
N GLN A 96 -12.60 8.75 13.30
CA GLN A 96 -11.91 7.55 13.81
C GLN A 96 -12.78 6.28 13.82
N ARG A 97 -14.08 6.41 14.11
CA ARG A 97 -15.02 5.28 14.12
C ARG A 97 -15.15 4.60 12.76
N ASN A 98 -14.94 5.35 11.68
CA ASN A 98 -15.11 4.90 10.31
C ASN A 98 -13.77 4.48 9.67
N LEU A 99 -12.65 4.62 10.39
CA LEU A 99 -11.33 4.22 9.92
C LEU A 99 -11.23 2.69 9.89
N LEU A 100 -10.85 2.17 8.73
CA LEU A 100 -10.63 0.76 8.46
C LEU A 100 -9.16 0.52 8.14
N TYR A 101 -8.69 -0.70 8.38
CA TYR A 101 -7.35 -1.10 7.99
C TYR A 101 -7.25 -2.55 7.52
N LEU A 102 -6.24 -2.80 6.68
CA LEU A 102 -5.62 -4.09 6.44
C LEU A 102 -4.15 -3.97 6.87
N ASP A 103 -3.71 -4.85 7.76
CA ASP A 103 -2.38 -4.82 8.35
C ASP A 103 -1.70 -6.17 8.12
N TYR A 104 -0.71 -6.16 7.23
CA TYR A 104 0.02 -7.32 6.76
C TYR A 104 1.40 -7.30 7.39
N VAL A 105 1.74 -8.36 8.14
CA VAL A 105 3.05 -8.48 8.82
C VAL A 105 3.76 -9.71 8.28
N PHE A 106 4.95 -9.51 7.72
CA PHE A 106 5.80 -10.60 7.29
C PHE A 106 6.51 -11.20 8.50
N THR A 107 6.24 -12.49 8.75
CA THR A 107 6.95 -13.30 9.73
C THR A 107 7.92 -14.24 9.01
N ALA A 108 8.62 -15.12 9.73
CA ALA A 108 9.70 -15.93 9.16
C ALA A 108 9.32 -16.72 7.88
N ASP A 109 8.06 -17.15 7.75
CA ASP A 109 7.58 -18.03 6.68
C ASP A 109 6.17 -17.66 6.15
N GLN A 110 5.55 -16.60 6.67
CA GLN A 110 4.12 -16.30 6.45
C GLN A 110 3.85 -14.80 6.49
N ILE A 111 2.75 -14.39 5.87
CA ILE A 111 2.25 -13.02 5.96
C ILE A 111 0.92 -13.05 6.69
N ILE A 112 0.90 -12.54 7.91
CA ILE A 112 -0.30 -12.50 8.74
C ILE A 112 -1.07 -11.23 8.42
N VAL A 113 -2.31 -11.37 7.95
CA VAL A 113 -3.21 -10.25 7.66
C VAL A 113 -4.20 -10.08 8.79
N LYS A 114 -4.23 -8.88 9.39
CA LYS A 114 -5.24 -8.46 10.36
C LYS A 114 -6.07 -7.31 9.78
N CYS A 115 -7.35 -7.26 10.13
CA CYS A 115 -8.23 -6.19 9.70
C CYS A 115 -9.33 -5.93 10.73
N ASN A 116 -9.94 -4.75 10.66
CA ASN A 116 -11.11 -4.38 11.47
C ASN A 116 -12.40 -4.21 10.62
N GLY A 117 -12.31 -4.45 9.31
CA GLY A 117 -13.46 -4.43 8.39
C GLY A 117 -14.29 -5.72 8.46
N THR A 118 -15.52 -5.65 7.96
CA THR A 118 -16.45 -6.80 7.91
C THR A 118 -16.43 -7.55 6.57
N TRP A 119 -15.90 -6.94 5.52
CA TRP A 119 -15.88 -7.52 4.16
C TRP A 119 -14.68 -8.44 3.91
N LYS A 120 -13.64 -8.33 4.75
CA LYS A 120 -12.45 -9.20 4.76
C LYS A 120 -12.25 -9.74 6.17
N THR A 121 -11.79 -10.97 6.29
CA THR A 121 -11.39 -11.56 7.56
C THR A 121 -9.88 -11.69 7.62
N SER A 122 -9.31 -11.71 8.82
CA SER A 122 -7.89 -12.04 9.02
C SER A 122 -7.56 -13.39 8.39
N HIS A 123 -6.42 -13.46 7.70
CA HIS A 123 -5.99 -14.64 6.94
C HIS A 123 -4.46 -14.58 6.70
N THR A 124 -3.93 -15.52 5.91
CA THR A 124 -2.51 -15.54 5.50
C THR A 124 -2.41 -15.21 4.00
N ALA A 125 -1.52 -14.28 3.62
CA ALA A 125 -1.29 -13.89 2.23
C ALA A 125 -0.15 -14.69 1.57
N VAL A 126 0.10 -14.45 0.27
CA VAL A 126 1.08 -15.19 -0.55
C VAL A 126 2.49 -14.64 -0.31
N VAL A 127 3.43 -15.50 0.10
CA VAL A 127 4.80 -15.11 0.46
C VAL A 127 5.66 -14.77 -0.76
N ASP A 128 5.40 -15.38 -1.91
CA ASP A 128 6.22 -15.23 -3.13
C ASP A 128 5.77 -14.07 -4.04
N ALA A 129 5.08 -13.06 -3.49
CA ALA A 129 4.57 -11.91 -4.24
C ALA A 129 5.20 -10.60 -3.74
N ASP A 130 5.23 -9.58 -4.62
CA ASP A 130 5.69 -8.24 -4.25
C ASP A 130 4.88 -7.67 -3.08
N ALA A 131 5.57 -6.99 -2.15
CA ALA A 131 4.95 -6.42 -0.97
C ALA A 131 3.83 -5.42 -1.31
N VAL A 132 4.06 -4.54 -2.29
CA VAL A 132 3.05 -3.60 -2.80
C VAL A 132 3.15 -3.51 -4.30
N VAL A 133 1.99 -3.60 -4.98
CA VAL A 133 1.86 -3.19 -6.37
C VAL A 133 0.67 -2.24 -6.51
N LEU A 134 0.93 -1.06 -7.08
CA LEU A 134 -0.09 -0.17 -7.60
C LEU A 134 -0.12 -0.34 -9.12
N TYR A 135 -1.15 -1.01 -9.64
CA TYR A 135 -1.33 -1.18 -11.07
C TYR A 135 -2.00 0.06 -11.67
N GLY A 136 -1.22 0.92 -12.32
CA GLY A 136 -1.75 2.09 -13.02
C GLY A 136 -2.44 1.70 -14.34
N SER A 137 -3.38 2.55 -14.76
CA SER A 137 -3.96 2.46 -16.10
C SER A 137 -3.03 3.14 -17.11
N ALA A 138 -2.61 2.40 -18.13
CA ALA A 138 -1.83 2.92 -19.26
C ALA A 138 -2.66 3.86 -20.15
#